data_AF-A0A8J6V7M3-F1
#
_entry.id   AF-A0A8J6V7M3-F1
#
_cell.length_a   1.000
_cell.length_b   1.000
_cell.length_c   1.000
_cell.angle_alpha   90.00
_cell.angle_beta   90.00
_cell.angle_gamma   90.00
#
_symmetry.space_group_name_H-M   'P 1'
#
loop_
_entity.id
_entity.type
_entity.pdbx_description
1 polymer ?
#
loop_
_entity_poly.entity_id
_entity_poly.type
_entity_poly.pdbx_seq_one_letter_code
_entity_poly.pdbx_strand_id
1 'polypeptide(L)'
;MNPLQHCLSSVEAVAAYQRMRQQLNIDNVIFDAMAQVAHKRSFQFTPPTSTTHNTRKHEEIEGLLGRYQNVLGRQGLFFDLIEEVYLQLQLQGMQALGQHLLQLTTIQSSNEFRIRLTTDSAWVIEWELALDLGGGLGQDKILVIGSVYKNSWGEIIPWDVMQYLRSGFLLFRQKVYATSLALMSIAVEATLRDILATRGYTFTHNANRQNIYNYAKAQVDVNGNSYTLTFIDPVPQSAASLVTSSSGNLPVDIEIRRSENSSKKRVDLVVKCPSFLVEHWSPNNVVQPAVTNNIGGLGEALRIARDVEGIIDPVDLPLDVDEVLKALRNNLIHFSSNSMEAELKRYSAYSSDGRFTLKDFVNNTQMVFDLVTEIPRFVNEQYIKLFQSGIRIP
;
A
#
# COMPACT_ATOMS: atom_id res chain seq x y z
N MET A 1 -7.13 3.11 -15.63
CA MET A 1 -8.22 2.18 -15.98
C MET A 1 -9.10 2.07 -14.74
N ASN A 2 -10.43 2.07 -14.84
CA ASN A 2 -11.30 2.06 -13.66
C ASN A 2 -11.32 0.64 -13.04
N PRO A 3 -10.78 0.42 -11.83
CA PRO A 3 -10.62 -0.91 -11.25
C PRO A 3 -11.96 -1.57 -10.87
N LEU A 4 -13.05 -0.79 -10.76
CA LEU A 4 -14.41 -1.31 -10.52
C LEU A 4 -15.00 -2.09 -11.70
N GLN A 5 -14.33 -2.08 -12.85
CA GLN A 5 -14.75 -2.83 -14.03
C GLN A 5 -14.97 -4.32 -13.76
N HIS A 6 -14.27 -4.89 -12.77
CA HIS A 6 -14.40 -6.30 -12.39
C HIS A 6 -15.57 -6.59 -11.43
N CYS A 7 -16.22 -5.55 -10.90
CA CYS A 7 -17.22 -5.69 -9.85
C CYS A 7 -18.66 -5.59 -10.34
N LEU A 8 -18.88 -5.23 -11.61
CA LEU A 8 -20.21 -5.05 -12.17
C LEU A 8 -20.32 -5.77 -13.52
N SER A 9 -21.23 -6.73 -13.61
CA SER A 9 -21.51 -7.42 -14.87
C SER A 9 -22.28 -6.51 -15.84
N SER A 10 -22.19 -6.82 -17.13
CA SER A 10 -22.98 -6.13 -18.18
C SER A 10 -24.49 -6.13 -17.90
N VAL A 11 -25.02 -7.23 -17.37
CA VAL A 11 -26.45 -7.37 -17.04
C VAL A 11 -26.84 -6.43 -15.89
N GLU A 12 -26.03 -6.39 -14.83
CA GLU A 12 -26.29 -5.52 -13.68
C GLU A 12 -26.17 -4.04 -14.05
N ALA A 13 -25.21 -3.67 -14.90
CA ALA A 13 -25.05 -2.30 -15.40
C ALA A 13 -26.27 -1.83 -16.18
N VAL A 14 -26.79 -2.66 -17.11
CA VAL A 14 -27.99 -2.34 -17.88
C VAL A 14 -29.22 -2.23 -16.96
N ALA A 15 -29.38 -3.17 -16.02
CA ALA A 15 -30.51 -3.16 -15.08
C ALA A 15 -30.48 -1.92 -14.17
N ALA A 16 -29.31 -1.52 -13.66
CA ALA A 16 -29.15 -0.32 -12.85
C ALA A 16 -29.47 0.95 -13.64
N TYR A 17 -29.01 1.03 -14.89
CA TYR A 17 -29.32 2.14 -15.79
C TYR A 17 -30.82 2.24 -16.11
N GLN A 18 -31.50 1.12 -16.40
CA GLN A 18 -32.94 1.10 -16.66
C GLN A 18 -33.73 1.59 -15.43
N ARG A 19 -33.34 1.17 -14.23
CA ARG A 19 -33.95 1.63 -12.98
C ARG A 19 -33.78 3.14 -12.80
N MET A 20 -32.56 3.66 -13.02
CA MET A 20 -32.28 5.10 -12.97
C MET A 20 -33.18 5.88 -13.94
N ARG A 21 -33.24 5.45 -15.20
CA ARG A 21 -34.04 6.08 -16.25
C ARG A 21 -35.52 6.15 -15.85
N GLN A 22 -36.09 5.04 -15.39
CA GLN A 22 -37.52 4.95 -15.03
C GLN A 22 -37.91 5.89 -13.90
N GLN A 23 -37.00 6.17 -12.96
CA GLN A 23 -37.32 6.94 -11.76
C GLN A 23 -36.96 8.43 -11.83
N LEU A 24 -35.94 8.81 -12.62
CA LEU A 24 -35.46 10.19 -12.63
C LEU A 24 -36.05 11.04 -13.76
N ASN A 25 -36.46 10.45 -14.89
CA ASN A 25 -37.03 11.16 -16.05
C ASN A 25 -36.19 12.39 -16.50
N ILE A 26 -34.86 12.22 -16.58
CA ILE A 26 -33.85 13.25 -16.90
C ILE A 26 -33.17 12.98 -18.26
N ASP A 27 -33.95 12.62 -19.27
CA ASP A 27 -33.45 12.14 -20.57
C ASP A 27 -32.37 13.04 -21.20
N ASN A 28 -32.61 14.37 -21.25
CA ASN A 28 -31.66 15.32 -21.82
C ASN A 28 -30.30 15.29 -21.11
N VAL A 29 -30.30 15.23 -19.78
CA VAL A 29 -29.08 15.16 -18.97
C VAL A 29 -28.34 13.85 -19.23
N ILE A 30 -29.06 12.73 -19.36
CA ILE A 30 -28.46 11.42 -19.67
C ILE A 30 -27.78 11.45 -21.04
N PHE A 31 -28.43 12.02 -22.06
CA PHE A 31 -27.86 12.07 -23.41
C PHE A 31 -26.66 13.02 -23.51
N ASP A 32 -26.73 14.18 -22.86
CA ASP A 32 -25.61 15.12 -22.80
C ASP A 32 -24.42 14.50 -22.06
N ALA A 33 -24.66 13.82 -20.93
CA ALA A 33 -23.63 13.10 -20.19
C ALA A 33 -23.00 11.98 -21.04
N MET A 34 -23.81 11.20 -21.74
CA MET A 34 -23.31 10.13 -22.61
C MET A 34 -22.47 10.68 -23.78
N ALA A 35 -22.83 11.84 -24.35
CA ALA A 35 -22.03 12.50 -25.37
C ALA A 35 -20.66 12.94 -24.84
N GLN A 36 -20.61 13.48 -23.61
CA GLN A 36 -19.34 13.85 -22.95
C GLN A 36 -18.46 12.62 -22.69
N VAL A 37 -19.05 11.54 -22.17
CA VAL A 37 -18.32 10.28 -21.94
C VAL A 37 -17.83 9.67 -23.26
N ALA A 38 -18.63 9.72 -24.32
CA ALA A 38 -18.27 9.25 -25.65
C ALA A 38 -17.07 10.02 -26.22
N HIS A 39 -17.06 11.34 -26.09
CA HIS A 39 -15.93 12.17 -26.46
C HIS A 39 -14.67 11.80 -25.65
N LYS A 40 -14.78 11.68 -24.32
CA LYS A 40 -13.65 11.31 -23.44
C LYS A 40 -13.06 9.94 -23.76
N ARG A 41 -13.90 8.97 -24.13
CA ARG A 41 -13.51 7.58 -24.44
C ARG A 41 -13.29 7.33 -25.93
N SER A 42 -13.31 8.37 -26.77
CA SER A 42 -13.08 8.28 -28.22
C SER A 42 -14.00 7.29 -28.95
N PHE A 43 -15.31 7.32 -28.65
CA PHE A 43 -16.33 6.61 -29.44
C PHE A 43 -17.46 7.55 -29.86
N GLN A 44 -18.28 7.13 -30.83
CA GLN A 44 -19.35 7.96 -31.36
C GLN A 44 -20.65 7.78 -30.57
N PHE A 45 -21.20 8.89 -30.08
CA PHE A 45 -22.56 8.98 -29.58
C PHE A 45 -23.10 10.39 -29.92
N THR A 46 -24.30 10.46 -30.46
CA THR A 46 -24.96 11.73 -30.78
C THR A 46 -26.30 11.80 -30.04
N PRO A 47 -26.55 12.86 -29.24
CA PRO A 47 -27.83 13.08 -28.59
C PRO A 47 -28.99 13.12 -29.60
N PRO A 48 -30.21 12.70 -29.21
CA PRO A 48 -31.38 12.84 -30.07
C PRO A 48 -31.73 14.30 -30.31
N THR A 49 -32.17 14.62 -31.53
CA THR A 49 -32.67 15.96 -31.90
C THR A 49 -34.15 16.17 -31.62
N SER A 50 -34.88 15.11 -31.22
CA SER A 50 -36.31 15.11 -30.94
C SER A 50 -36.65 14.03 -29.92
N THR A 51 -37.63 14.32 -29.04
CA THR A 51 -38.12 13.40 -28.00
C THR A 51 -38.68 12.09 -28.56
N THR A 52 -39.13 12.09 -29.82
CA THR A 52 -39.60 10.90 -30.54
C THR A 52 -38.53 9.80 -30.68
N HIS A 53 -37.25 10.16 -30.54
CA HIS A 53 -36.12 9.23 -30.64
C HIS A 53 -35.56 8.79 -29.29
N ASN A 54 -36.08 9.31 -28.16
CA ASN A 54 -35.53 9.03 -26.83
C ASN A 54 -35.46 7.54 -26.53
N THR A 55 -36.56 6.79 -26.77
CA THR A 55 -36.60 5.34 -26.51
C THR A 55 -35.48 4.59 -27.23
N ARG A 56 -35.33 4.82 -28.54
CA ARG A 56 -34.28 4.20 -29.35
C ARG A 56 -32.88 4.61 -28.89
N LYS A 57 -32.71 5.85 -28.43
CA LYS A 57 -31.42 6.32 -27.92
C LYS A 57 -31.05 5.72 -26.57
N HIS A 58 -32.01 5.47 -25.70
CA HIS A 58 -31.74 4.71 -24.49
C HIS A 58 -31.38 3.24 -24.80
N GLU A 59 -32.05 2.60 -25.77
CA GLU A 59 -31.68 1.26 -26.24
C GLU A 59 -30.25 1.20 -26.80
N GLU A 60 -29.80 2.27 -27.49
CA GLU A 60 -28.41 2.41 -27.92
C GLU A 60 -27.45 2.45 -26.72
N ILE A 61 -27.76 3.24 -25.68
CA ILE A 61 -26.97 3.29 -24.43
C ILE A 61 -26.95 1.92 -23.76
N GLU A 62 -28.08 1.25 -23.62
CA GLU A 62 -28.17 -0.11 -23.04
C GLU A 62 -27.31 -1.11 -23.83
N GLY A 63 -27.36 -1.04 -25.17
CA GLY A 63 -26.52 -1.85 -26.04
C GLY A 63 -25.02 -1.53 -25.92
N LEU A 64 -24.67 -0.27 -25.66
CA LEU A 64 -23.29 0.15 -25.39
C LEU A 64 -22.83 -0.35 -24.02
N LEU A 65 -23.64 -0.19 -22.96
CA LEU A 65 -23.34 -0.72 -21.63
C LEU A 65 -23.15 -2.23 -21.67
N GLY A 66 -24.05 -2.95 -22.35
CA GLY A 66 -23.97 -4.40 -22.50
C GLY A 66 -22.70 -4.88 -23.21
N ARG A 67 -22.27 -4.16 -24.26
CA ARG A 67 -21.05 -4.50 -25.02
C ARG A 67 -19.77 -4.06 -24.31
N TYR A 68 -19.70 -2.80 -23.91
CA TYR A 68 -18.47 -2.16 -23.45
C TYR A 68 -18.05 -2.63 -22.06
N GLN A 69 -19.00 -3.07 -21.23
CA GLN A 69 -18.67 -3.64 -19.92
C GLN A 69 -17.84 -4.93 -20.02
N ASN A 70 -17.95 -5.67 -21.12
CA ASN A 70 -17.22 -6.93 -21.34
C ASN A 70 -15.99 -6.78 -22.26
N VAL A 71 -15.80 -5.63 -22.91
CA VAL A 71 -14.69 -5.40 -23.86
C VAL A 71 -13.48 -4.84 -23.13
N LEU A 72 -12.37 -5.58 -23.14
CA LEU A 72 -11.07 -5.18 -22.60
C LEU A 72 -10.68 -3.77 -23.09
N GLY A 73 -10.27 -2.91 -22.15
CA GLY A 73 -9.89 -1.51 -22.44
C GLY A 73 -11.07 -0.53 -22.57
N ARG A 74 -12.31 -1.01 -22.56
CA ARG A 74 -13.54 -0.18 -22.67
C ARG A 74 -14.52 -0.37 -21.50
N GLN A 75 -14.12 -1.15 -20.51
CA GLN A 75 -14.93 -1.49 -19.35
C GLN A 75 -15.19 -0.27 -18.44
N GLY A 76 -16.20 -0.38 -17.56
CA GLY A 76 -16.55 0.69 -16.61
C GLY A 76 -17.30 1.88 -17.23
N LEU A 77 -17.85 1.74 -18.43
CA LEU A 77 -18.65 2.79 -19.10
C LEU A 77 -19.82 3.24 -18.22
N PHE A 78 -20.43 2.30 -17.49
CA PHE A 78 -21.49 2.59 -16.54
C PHE A 78 -21.05 3.61 -15.48
N PHE A 79 -19.91 3.39 -14.83
CA PHE A 79 -19.41 4.25 -13.77
C PHE A 79 -19.14 5.67 -14.26
N ASP A 80 -18.53 5.81 -15.44
CA ASP A 80 -18.28 7.11 -16.06
C ASP A 80 -19.57 7.84 -16.43
N LEU A 81 -20.56 7.12 -16.95
CA LEU A 81 -21.87 7.69 -17.29
C LEU A 81 -22.58 8.22 -16.04
N ILE A 82 -22.67 7.41 -14.98
CA ILE A 82 -23.35 7.82 -13.74
C ILE A 82 -22.64 9.02 -13.10
N GLU A 83 -21.30 9.02 -13.09
CA GLU A 83 -20.52 10.16 -12.57
C GLU A 83 -20.79 11.44 -13.38
N GLU A 84 -20.80 11.35 -14.71
CA GLU A 84 -21.07 12.51 -15.57
C GLU A 84 -22.52 13.02 -15.43
N VAL A 85 -23.51 12.12 -15.34
CA VAL A 85 -24.91 12.51 -15.05
C VAL A 85 -25.00 13.23 -13.70
N TYR A 86 -24.33 12.71 -12.67
CA TYR A 86 -24.30 13.35 -11.35
C TYR A 86 -23.71 14.77 -11.43
N LEU A 87 -22.56 14.94 -12.11
CA LEU A 87 -21.91 16.23 -12.28
C LEU A 87 -22.82 17.23 -13.02
N GLN A 88 -23.50 16.81 -14.08
CA GLN A 88 -24.42 17.69 -14.81
C GLN A 88 -25.63 18.10 -13.96
N LEU A 89 -26.19 17.19 -13.16
CA LEU A 89 -27.25 17.53 -12.22
C LEU A 89 -26.79 18.58 -11.20
N GLN A 90 -25.55 18.46 -10.68
CA GLN A 90 -25.00 19.47 -9.77
C GLN A 90 -24.81 20.83 -10.45
N LEU A 91 -24.27 20.86 -11.68
CA LEU A 91 -24.08 22.08 -12.46
C LEU A 91 -25.39 22.81 -12.77
N GLN A 92 -26.47 22.07 -12.96
CA GLN A 92 -27.82 22.61 -13.18
C GLN A 92 -28.56 22.96 -11.88
N GLY A 93 -27.93 22.82 -10.71
CA GLY A 93 -28.53 23.12 -9.40
C GLY A 93 -29.56 22.08 -8.91
N MET A 94 -29.60 20.90 -9.52
CA MET A 94 -30.58 19.83 -9.23
C MET A 94 -30.11 18.89 -8.12
N GLN A 95 -29.77 19.44 -6.95
CA GLN A 95 -29.16 18.67 -5.85
C GLN A 95 -30.00 17.48 -5.38
N ALA A 96 -31.33 17.64 -5.25
CA ALA A 96 -32.24 16.59 -4.79
C ALA A 96 -32.28 15.39 -5.76
N LEU A 97 -32.31 15.64 -7.07
CA LEU A 97 -32.22 14.59 -8.08
C LEU A 97 -30.85 13.91 -8.07
N GLY A 98 -29.78 14.69 -7.85
CA GLY A 98 -28.44 14.15 -7.66
C GLY A 98 -28.37 13.17 -6.48
N GLN A 99 -28.96 13.50 -5.33
CA GLN A 99 -29.00 12.58 -4.18
C GLN A 99 -29.81 11.31 -4.48
N HIS A 100 -30.94 11.45 -5.17
CA HIS A 100 -31.75 10.30 -5.58
C HIS A 100 -30.98 9.40 -6.56
N LEU A 101 -30.22 9.97 -7.50
CA LEU A 101 -29.32 9.22 -8.38
C LEU A 101 -28.30 8.38 -7.61
N LEU A 102 -27.65 8.94 -6.57
CA LEU A 102 -26.67 8.21 -5.75
C LEU A 102 -27.31 6.98 -5.07
N GLN A 103 -28.55 7.11 -4.60
CA GLN A 103 -29.28 5.99 -4.00
C GLN A 103 -29.63 4.92 -5.05
N LEU A 104 -30.11 5.32 -6.23
CA LEU A 104 -30.52 4.39 -7.29
C LEU A 104 -29.37 3.61 -7.92
N THR A 105 -28.17 4.17 -7.87
CA THR A 105 -26.96 3.62 -8.49
C THR A 105 -26.06 2.90 -7.49
N THR A 106 -26.52 2.71 -6.26
CA THR A 106 -25.87 1.83 -5.29
C THR A 106 -25.99 0.39 -5.75
N ILE A 107 -24.84 -0.25 -6.00
CA ILE A 107 -24.74 -1.64 -6.46
C ILE A 107 -24.40 -2.52 -5.25
N GLN A 108 -25.24 -3.50 -4.95
CA GLN A 108 -24.95 -4.52 -3.94
C GLN A 108 -24.26 -5.71 -4.63
N SER A 109 -23.00 -5.96 -4.29
CA SER A 109 -22.28 -7.15 -4.77
C SER A 109 -22.44 -8.29 -3.76
N SER A 110 -23.13 -9.36 -4.17
CA SER A 110 -23.18 -10.68 -3.51
C SER A 110 -23.29 -10.67 -1.97
N ASN A 111 -24.02 -9.72 -1.38
CA ASN A 111 -24.11 -9.45 0.07
C ASN A 111 -22.75 -9.18 0.78
N GLU A 112 -21.65 -9.04 0.05
CA GLU A 112 -20.33 -8.85 0.64
C GLU A 112 -20.03 -7.37 0.90
N PHE A 113 -20.29 -6.53 -0.10
CA PHE A 113 -20.00 -5.10 -0.11
C PHE A 113 -20.94 -4.34 -1.04
N ARG A 114 -20.98 -3.02 -0.88
CA ARG A 114 -21.71 -2.10 -1.77
C ARG A 114 -20.72 -1.24 -2.54
N ILE A 115 -21.09 -0.88 -3.77
CA ILE A 115 -20.37 0.09 -4.57
C ILE A 115 -21.31 1.28 -4.74
N ARG A 116 -20.84 2.49 -4.42
CA ARG A 116 -21.63 3.69 -4.63
C ARG A 116 -20.78 4.88 -5.02
N LEU A 117 -21.44 5.84 -5.67
CA LEU A 117 -20.87 7.15 -5.90
C LEU A 117 -21.13 8.04 -4.67
N THR A 118 -20.10 8.77 -4.24
CA THR A 118 -20.20 9.75 -3.15
C THR A 118 -20.59 11.12 -3.67
N THR A 119 -20.98 12.02 -2.78
CA THR A 119 -21.26 13.43 -3.10
C THR A 119 -20.06 14.15 -3.71
N ASP A 120 -18.85 13.71 -3.38
CA ASP A 120 -17.61 14.27 -3.92
C ASP A 120 -17.25 13.66 -5.30
N SER A 121 -18.20 12.94 -5.91
CA SER A 121 -18.04 12.23 -7.18
C SER A 121 -16.89 11.22 -7.17
N ALA A 122 -16.63 10.60 -6.02
CA ALA A 122 -15.71 9.48 -5.90
C ALA A 122 -16.52 8.18 -5.75
N TRP A 123 -16.18 7.18 -6.53
CA TRP A 123 -16.66 5.83 -6.35
C TRP A 123 -15.96 5.17 -5.17
N VAL A 124 -16.76 4.58 -4.28
CA VAL A 124 -16.30 3.90 -3.08
C VAL A 124 -16.84 2.48 -3.03
N ILE A 125 -16.10 1.61 -2.37
CA ILE A 125 -16.61 0.32 -1.88
C ILE A 125 -16.88 0.45 -0.38
N GLU A 126 -18.02 -0.07 0.05
CA GLU A 126 -18.44 -0.08 1.43
C GLU A 126 -18.62 -1.51 1.95
N TRP A 127 -18.00 -1.81 3.07
CA TRP A 127 -18.20 -3.04 3.82
C TRP A 127 -18.96 -2.75 5.10
N GLU A 128 -19.92 -3.60 5.40
CA GLU A 128 -20.64 -3.60 6.65
C GLU A 128 -20.02 -4.67 7.55
N LEU A 129 -19.34 -4.24 8.62
CA LEU A 129 -18.71 -5.12 9.59
C LEU A 129 -19.52 -5.09 10.87
N ALA A 130 -19.73 -6.26 11.45
CA ALA A 130 -20.45 -6.42 12.70
C ALA A 130 -19.57 -7.20 13.67
N LEU A 131 -19.59 -6.77 14.93
CA LEU A 131 -18.98 -7.52 16.01
C LEU A 131 -19.98 -8.56 16.53
N ASP A 132 -19.66 -9.83 16.34
CA ASP A 132 -20.48 -10.94 16.84
C ASP A 132 -20.10 -11.26 18.30
N LEU A 133 -20.77 -10.59 19.25
CA LEU A 133 -20.59 -10.81 20.68
C LEU A 133 -21.45 -11.96 21.26
N GLY A 134 -22.16 -12.73 20.42
CA GLY A 134 -22.96 -13.88 20.87
C GLY A 134 -24.22 -13.55 21.67
N GLY A 135 -24.57 -12.27 21.86
CA GLY A 135 -25.82 -11.81 22.45
C GLY A 135 -26.75 -11.20 21.40
N GLY A 136 -27.94 -11.79 21.20
CA GLY A 136 -28.86 -11.48 20.11
C GLY A 136 -29.58 -10.11 20.14
N LEU A 137 -28.97 -9.06 20.69
CA LEU A 137 -29.55 -7.70 20.71
C LEU A 137 -28.55 -6.71 20.13
N GLY A 138 -28.86 -6.19 18.94
CA GLY A 138 -28.20 -5.04 18.31
C GLY A 138 -26.71 -5.24 18.04
N GLN A 139 -26.37 -5.87 16.92
CA GLN A 139 -25.00 -5.78 16.41
C GLN A 139 -24.77 -4.34 15.93
N ASP A 140 -23.94 -3.57 16.63
CA ASP A 140 -23.43 -2.30 16.10
C ASP A 140 -22.64 -2.62 14.84
N LYS A 141 -23.18 -2.15 13.71
CA LYS A 141 -22.58 -2.35 12.41
C LYS A 141 -21.78 -1.11 12.05
N ILE A 142 -20.50 -1.31 11.82
CA ILE A 142 -19.60 -0.25 11.34
C ILE A 142 -19.52 -0.35 9.82
N LEU A 143 -19.78 0.79 9.17
CA LEU A 143 -19.56 0.96 7.76
C LEU A 143 -18.11 1.38 7.54
N VAL A 144 -17.38 0.55 6.80
CA VAL A 144 -16.01 0.82 6.40
C VAL A 144 -15.98 1.15 4.92
N ILE A 145 -15.31 2.24 4.56
CA ILE A 145 -15.33 2.80 3.21
C ILE A 145 -13.91 2.82 2.64
N GLY A 146 -13.75 2.32 1.41
CA GLY A 146 -12.53 2.46 0.62
C GLY A 146 -12.80 3.22 -0.67
N SER A 147 -12.17 4.37 -0.87
CA SER A 147 -12.25 5.15 -2.10
C SER A 147 -11.47 4.50 -3.23
N VAL A 148 -12.16 4.20 -4.32
CA VAL A 148 -11.58 3.40 -5.42
C VAL A 148 -11.21 4.26 -6.60
N TYR A 149 -12.10 5.15 -7.04
CA TYR A 149 -11.92 5.84 -8.31
C TYR A 149 -12.66 7.17 -8.35
N LYS A 150 -12.08 8.17 -8.99
CA LYS A 150 -12.72 9.46 -9.32
C LYS A 150 -12.16 9.94 -10.65
N ASN A 151 -12.98 10.33 -11.63
CA ASN A 151 -12.48 10.62 -12.99
C ASN A 151 -11.34 11.66 -13.03
N SER A 152 -11.39 12.66 -12.16
CA SER A 152 -10.36 13.72 -12.10
C SER A 152 -9.03 13.26 -11.48
N TRP A 153 -9.05 12.20 -10.66
CA TRP A 153 -7.89 11.70 -9.92
C TRP A 153 -7.34 10.40 -10.51
N GLY A 154 -8.21 9.57 -11.07
CA GLY A 154 -7.89 8.20 -11.45
C GLY A 154 -8.25 7.23 -10.32
N GLU A 155 -7.47 6.15 -10.23
CA GLU A 155 -7.52 5.19 -9.12
C GLU A 155 -7.02 5.87 -7.84
N ILE A 156 -7.80 5.78 -6.75
CA ILE A 156 -7.49 6.46 -5.48
C ILE A 156 -6.68 5.52 -4.58
N ILE A 157 -7.31 4.46 -4.09
CA ILE A 157 -6.60 3.37 -3.42
C ILE A 157 -6.26 2.34 -4.51
N PRO A 158 -4.98 2.00 -4.72
CA PRO A 158 -4.57 0.98 -5.67
C PRO A 158 -5.32 -0.33 -5.43
N TRP A 159 -5.77 -0.97 -6.52
CA TRP A 159 -6.62 -2.15 -6.44
C TRP A 159 -5.97 -3.28 -5.63
N ASP A 160 -4.67 -3.47 -5.70
CA ASP A 160 -3.97 -4.50 -4.93
C ASP A 160 -4.07 -4.25 -3.41
N VAL A 161 -4.00 -2.98 -2.98
CA VAL A 161 -4.23 -2.60 -1.57
C VAL A 161 -5.68 -2.85 -1.19
N MET A 162 -6.61 -2.52 -2.08
CA MET A 162 -8.03 -2.77 -1.88
C MET A 162 -8.34 -4.27 -1.70
N GLN A 163 -7.63 -5.13 -2.44
CA GLN A 163 -7.78 -6.58 -2.35
C GLN A 163 -7.25 -7.12 -1.02
N TYR A 164 -6.17 -6.56 -0.46
CA TYR A 164 -5.72 -6.91 0.89
C TYR A 164 -6.78 -6.56 1.95
N LEU A 165 -7.38 -5.37 1.87
CA LEU A 165 -8.47 -4.96 2.77
C LEU A 165 -9.67 -5.90 2.64
N ARG A 166 -10.14 -6.15 1.41
CA ARG A 166 -11.26 -7.06 1.14
C ARG A 166 -11.03 -8.45 1.69
N SER A 167 -9.88 -9.06 1.41
CA SER A 167 -9.53 -10.38 1.91
C SER A 167 -9.38 -10.39 3.44
N GLY A 168 -8.86 -9.30 4.03
CA GLY A 168 -8.82 -9.11 5.47
C GLY A 168 -10.21 -9.11 6.11
N PHE A 169 -11.18 -8.37 5.55
CA PHE A 169 -12.57 -8.37 6.03
C PHE A 169 -13.23 -9.75 5.91
N LEU A 170 -13.00 -10.45 4.80
CA LEU A 170 -13.55 -11.80 4.60
C LEU A 170 -13.05 -12.76 5.67
N LEU A 171 -11.74 -12.75 5.95
CA LEU A 171 -11.13 -13.60 6.98
C LEU A 171 -11.57 -13.21 8.39
N PHE A 172 -11.78 -11.92 8.64
CA PHE A 172 -12.37 -11.45 9.90
C PHE A 172 -13.77 -12.05 10.12
N ARG A 173 -14.64 -11.96 9.11
CA ARG A 173 -16.00 -12.54 9.16
C ARG A 173 -15.98 -14.07 9.36
N GLN A 174 -14.93 -14.74 8.88
CA GLN A 174 -14.70 -16.17 9.08
C GLN A 174 -14.02 -16.52 10.42
N LYS A 175 -13.80 -15.54 11.30
CA LYS A 175 -13.13 -15.69 12.60
C LYS A 175 -11.65 -16.14 12.50
N VAL A 176 -11.02 -15.90 11.35
CA VAL A 176 -9.59 -16.16 11.10
C VAL A 176 -8.78 -14.89 11.36
N TYR A 177 -8.73 -14.48 12.63
CA TYR A 177 -8.25 -13.15 13.03
C TYR A 177 -6.76 -12.91 12.75
N ALA A 178 -5.88 -13.87 13.04
CA ALA A 178 -4.44 -13.70 12.79
C ALA A 178 -4.14 -13.38 11.32
N THR A 179 -4.77 -14.14 10.40
CA THR A 179 -4.58 -13.95 8.96
C THR A 179 -5.25 -12.66 8.47
N SER A 180 -6.41 -12.29 9.04
CA SER A 180 -7.04 -11.00 8.78
C SER A 180 -6.10 -9.84 9.14
N LEU A 181 -5.55 -9.84 10.35
CA LEU A 181 -4.61 -8.81 10.81
C LEU A 181 -3.32 -8.77 10.01
N ALA A 182 -2.81 -9.93 9.58
CA ALA A 182 -1.69 -10.02 8.65
C ALA A 182 -1.96 -9.27 7.35
N LEU A 183 -3.12 -9.49 6.70
CA LEU A 183 -3.49 -8.78 5.48
C LEU A 183 -3.66 -7.28 5.71
N MET A 184 -4.24 -6.89 6.85
CA MET A 184 -4.37 -5.49 7.22
C MET A 184 -2.99 -4.82 7.38
N SER A 185 -2.02 -5.52 7.99
CA SER A 185 -0.64 -5.00 8.11
C SER A 185 0.06 -4.86 6.76
N ILE A 186 -0.25 -5.72 5.78
CA ILE A 186 0.26 -5.62 4.41
C ILE A 186 -0.35 -4.41 3.71
N ALA A 187 -1.64 -4.14 3.90
CA ALA A 187 -2.29 -2.95 3.35
C ALA A 187 -1.66 -1.66 3.91
N VAL A 188 -1.35 -1.60 5.21
CA VAL A 188 -0.61 -0.48 5.81
C VAL A 188 0.79 -0.36 5.23
N GLU A 189 1.52 -1.46 5.08
CA GLU A 189 2.87 -1.43 4.51
C GLU A 189 2.86 -0.92 3.06
N ALA A 190 1.93 -1.40 2.23
CA ALA A 190 1.78 -0.95 0.85
C ALA A 190 1.44 0.55 0.78
N THR A 191 0.52 1.00 1.64
CA THR A 191 0.14 2.41 1.72
C THR A 191 1.33 3.29 2.10
N LEU A 192 2.10 2.91 3.13
CA LEU A 192 3.30 3.65 3.53
C LEU A 192 4.39 3.61 2.47
N ARG A 193 4.52 2.49 1.74
CA ARG A 193 5.45 2.38 0.61
C ARG A 193 5.15 3.40 -0.46
N ASP A 194 3.89 3.51 -0.85
CA ASP A 194 3.47 4.47 -1.87
C ASP A 194 3.71 5.91 -1.42
N ILE A 195 3.29 6.25 -0.20
CA ILE A 195 3.51 7.58 0.39
C ILE A 195 5.00 7.94 0.44
N LEU A 196 5.85 7.05 0.94
CA LEU A 196 7.28 7.31 1.10
C LEU A 196 8.00 7.32 -0.27
N ALA A 197 7.51 6.57 -1.25
CA ALA A 197 8.02 6.65 -2.62
C ALA A 197 7.84 8.06 -3.20
N THR A 198 6.75 8.77 -2.87
CA THR A 198 6.55 10.18 -3.26
C THR A 198 7.60 11.13 -2.65
N ARG A 199 8.28 10.70 -1.57
CA ARG A 199 9.38 11.42 -0.92
C ARG A 199 10.77 10.93 -1.35
N GLY A 200 10.84 10.06 -2.36
CA GLY A 200 12.10 9.57 -2.90
C GLY A 200 12.69 8.37 -2.16
N TYR A 201 11.95 7.73 -1.26
CA TYR A 201 12.37 6.47 -0.65
C TYR A 201 12.18 5.29 -1.60
N THR A 202 12.99 4.25 -1.42
CA THR A 202 12.95 3.02 -2.23
C THR A 202 12.76 1.79 -1.35
N PHE A 203 12.31 0.68 -1.94
CA PHE A 203 12.01 -0.56 -1.22
C PHE A 203 12.58 -1.81 -1.90
N THR A 204 13.78 -1.68 -2.47
CA THR A 204 14.50 -2.75 -3.12
C THR A 204 14.96 -3.79 -2.09
N HIS A 205 14.60 -5.05 -2.35
CA HIS A 205 15.04 -6.17 -1.54
C HIS A 205 16.57 -6.33 -1.60
N ASN A 206 17.23 -6.56 -0.47
CA ASN A 206 18.69 -6.66 -0.35
C ASN A 206 19.46 -5.43 -0.84
N ALA A 207 18.85 -4.24 -0.85
CA ALA A 207 19.60 -3.02 -1.17
C ALA A 207 20.76 -2.87 -0.17
N ASN A 208 21.96 -2.67 -0.70
CA ASN A 208 23.10 -2.50 0.18
C ASN A 208 23.07 -1.11 0.81
N ARG A 209 23.00 -1.05 2.14
CA ARG A 209 23.01 0.19 2.91
C ARG A 209 24.41 0.71 3.21
N GLN A 210 25.42 -0.03 2.77
CA GLN A 210 26.82 0.34 2.93
C GLN A 210 27.47 0.49 1.56
N ASN A 211 28.40 1.44 1.46
CA ASN A 211 29.22 1.58 0.27
C ASN A 211 30.06 0.30 0.08
N ILE A 212 30.10 -0.23 -1.14
CA ILE A 212 31.05 -1.26 -1.53
C ILE A 212 32.22 -0.57 -2.21
N TYR A 213 33.41 -0.79 -1.67
CA TYR A 213 34.66 -0.29 -2.20
C TYR A 213 35.32 -1.33 -3.12
N ASN A 214 36.20 -0.87 -4.01
CA ASN A 214 36.98 -1.75 -4.87
C ASN A 214 37.90 -2.67 -4.05
N TYR A 215 38.12 -3.89 -4.55
CA TYR A 215 39.17 -4.75 -4.00
C TYR A 215 40.56 -4.20 -4.39
N ALA A 216 41.47 -4.10 -3.43
CA ALA A 216 42.90 -4.05 -3.73
C ALA A 216 43.42 -5.48 -3.97
N LYS A 217 44.16 -5.69 -5.05
CA LYS A 217 44.84 -6.98 -5.26
C LYS A 217 46.14 -7.01 -4.46
N ALA A 218 46.40 -8.13 -3.81
CA ALA A 218 47.64 -8.37 -3.11
C ALA A 218 48.11 -9.82 -3.31
N GLN A 219 49.42 -10.02 -3.22
CA GLN A 219 50.08 -11.32 -3.21
C GLN A 219 50.55 -11.63 -1.80
N VAL A 220 50.52 -12.90 -1.43
CA VAL A 220 51.02 -13.38 -0.14
C VAL A 220 52.23 -14.24 -0.40
N ASP A 221 53.38 -13.79 0.10
CA ASP A 221 54.62 -14.55 0.09
C ASP A 221 54.90 -15.12 1.48
N VAL A 222 55.59 -16.25 1.53
CA VAL A 222 55.97 -16.91 2.78
C VAL A 222 57.45 -16.68 3.04
N ASN A 223 57.78 -16.16 4.22
CA ASN A 223 59.15 -16.03 4.69
C ASN A 223 59.28 -16.67 6.09
N GLY A 224 59.77 -17.90 6.13
CA GLY A 224 59.85 -18.70 7.35
C GLY A 224 58.47 -18.94 7.97
N ASN A 225 58.27 -18.45 9.20
CA ASN A 225 56.99 -18.54 9.92
C ASN A 225 56.16 -17.24 9.81
N SER A 226 56.43 -16.41 8.80
CA SER A 226 55.72 -15.16 8.57
C SER A 226 55.18 -15.08 7.14
N TYR A 227 54.11 -14.32 6.98
CA TYR A 227 53.52 -14.00 5.69
C TYR A 227 53.79 -12.54 5.37
N THR A 228 54.22 -12.26 4.14
CA THR A 228 54.35 -10.91 3.61
C THR A 228 53.21 -10.65 2.65
N LEU A 229 52.43 -9.59 2.87
CA LEU A 229 51.38 -9.14 1.96
C LEU A 229 51.93 -8.00 1.09
N THR A 230 51.98 -8.22 -0.22
CA THR A 230 52.44 -7.23 -1.20
C THR A 230 51.27 -6.80 -2.08
N PHE A 231 50.86 -5.53 -1.98
CA PHE A 231 49.81 -4.99 -2.84
C PHE A 231 50.30 -4.85 -4.29
N ILE A 232 49.56 -5.42 -5.23
CA ILE A 232 49.87 -5.38 -6.67
C ILE A 232 49.44 -4.03 -7.25
N ASP A 233 48.26 -3.57 -6.83
CA ASP A 233 47.73 -2.28 -7.23
C ASP A 233 48.26 -1.18 -6.30
N PRO A 234 48.54 0.05 -6.79
CA PRO A 234 48.95 1.16 -5.94
C PRO A 234 47.85 1.46 -4.92
N VAL A 235 48.15 1.22 -3.65
CA VAL A 235 47.27 1.58 -2.54
C VAL A 235 47.20 3.10 -2.37
N PRO A 236 46.08 3.67 -1.88
CA PRO A 236 45.88 5.12 -1.84
C PRO A 236 46.91 5.87 -0.99
N GLN A 237 47.43 5.23 0.06
CA GLN A 237 48.43 5.80 0.94
C GLN A 237 49.64 4.88 1.13
N SER A 238 50.83 5.47 1.04
CA SER A 238 52.11 4.78 1.25
C SER A 238 52.24 4.23 2.67
N ALA A 239 52.88 3.07 2.82
CA ALA A 239 53.21 2.53 4.14
C ALA A 239 54.09 3.49 4.97
N ALA A 240 54.88 4.36 4.33
CA ALA A 240 55.70 5.35 5.03
C ALA A 240 54.88 6.42 5.77
N SER A 241 53.68 6.75 5.29
CA SER A 241 52.80 7.71 5.99
C SER A 241 52.10 7.10 7.20
N LEU A 242 52.01 5.76 7.29
CA LEU A 242 51.49 5.07 8.47
C LEU A 242 52.40 5.22 9.69
N VAL A 243 53.72 5.23 9.47
CA VAL A 243 54.74 5.38 10.53
C VAL A 243 54.69 6.78 11.15
N THR A 244 54.32 7.79 10.35
CA THR A 244 54.22 9.19 10.79
C THR A 244 52.87 9.53 11.41
N SER A 245 51.78 8.89 10.98
CA SER A 245 50.42 9.10 11.52
C SER A 245 50.13 8.34 12.82
N SER A 246 50.80 7.22 13.07
CA SER A 246 50.58 6.35 14.25
C SER A 246 51.28 6.82 15.53
N SER A 247 51.96 7.98 15.53
CA SER A 247 52.72 8.50 16.68
C SER A 247 53.62 7.44 17.34
N GLY A 248 54.24 6.57 16.54
CA GLY A 248 55.27 5.62 16.99
C GLY A 248 54.80 4.28 17.55
N ASN A 249 53.49 3.98 17.59
CA ASN A 249 53.02 2.67 18.09
C ASN A 249 52.84 1.65 16.96
N LEU A 250 53.95 0.98 16.63
CA LEU A 250 53.99 -0.30 15.93
C LEU A 250 54.49 -1.36 16.92
N PRO A 251 53.93 -2.58 16.94
CA PRO A 251 52.95 -3.14 16.01
C PRO A 251 51.50 -2.77 16.31
N VAL A 252 50.64 -2.82 15.28
CA VAL A 252 49.19 -2.63 15.38
C VAL A 252 48.50 -3.99 15.34
N ASP A 253 47.69 -4.28 16.36
CA ASP A 253 46.95 -5.53 16.42
C ASP A 253 45.73 -5.52 15.50
N ILE A 254 45.52 -6.64 14.80
CA ILE A 254 44.35 -6.91 13.97
C ILE A 254 43.75 -8.28 14.31
N GLU A 255 42.44 -8.43 14.14
CA GLU A 255 41.76 -9.72 14.28
C GLU A 255 41.33 -10.24 12.90
N ILE A 256 41.66 -11.49 12.58
CA ILE A 256 41.26 -12.14 11.33
C ILE A 256 40.39 -13.35 11.67
N ARG A 257 39.18 -13.41 11.11
CA ARG A 257 38.32 -14.59 11.19
C ARG A 257 37.91 -15.08 9.81
N ARG A 258 37.69 -16.39 9.69
CA ARG A 258 37.03 -16.99 8.52
C ARG A 258 35.52 -16.75 8.58
N SER A 259 34.92 -16.52 7.42
CA SER A 259 33.48 -16.44 7.21
C SER A 259 33.13 -17.31 6.00
N GLU A 260 32.40 -18.38 6.21
CA GLU A 260 31.97 -19.26 5.12
C GLU A 260 30.75 -18.67 4.43
N ASN A 261 30.89 -18.40 3.12
CA ASN A 261 29.78 -17.96 2.30
C ASN A 261 29.25 -19.16 1.49
N SER A 262 28.31 -19.89 2.09
CA SER A 262 27.74 -21.11 1.50
C SER A 262 27.07 -20.85 0.15
N SER A 263 26.50 -19.65 -0.07
CA SER A 263 25.85 -19.27 -1.33
C SER A 263 26.83 -19.14 -2.50
N LYS A 264 28.09 -18.78 -2.23
CA LYS A 264 29.13 -18.57 -3.25
C LYS A 264 30.22 -19.65 -3.24
N LYS A 265 30.07 -20.70 -2.42
CA LYS A 265 31.10 -21.75 -2.19
C LYS A 265 32.49 -21.14 -1.95
N ARG A 266 32.56 -20.05 -1.18
CA ARG A 266 33.77 -19.26 -0.95
C ARG A 266 33.98 -19.05 0.54
N VAL A 267 35.24 -19.06 0.98
CA VAL A 267 35.62 -18.63 2.32
C VAL A 267 36.13 -17.22 2.23
N ASP A 268 35.50 -16.31 2.96
CA ASP A 268 35.91 -14.93 3.09
C ASP A 268 36.73 -14.76 4.38
N LEU A 269 37.79 -13.96 4.34
CA LEU A 269 38.50 -13.51 5.54
C LEU A 269 37.96 -12.14 5.93
N VAL A 270 37.47 -12.02 7.17
CA VAL A 270 37.03 -10.75 7.75
C VAL A 270 38.14 -10.25 8.64
N VAL A 271 38.70 -9.08 8.30
CA VAL A 271 39.76 -8.42 9.04
C VAL A 271 39.16 -7.25 9.83
N LYS A 272 39.26 -7.28 11.15
CA LYS A 272 39.02 -6.10 11.98
C LYS A 272 40.34 -5.39 12.19
N CYS A 273 40.38 -4.11 11.85
CA CYS A 273 41.55 -3.26 12.02
C CYS A 273 41.13 -1.86 12.48
N PRO A 274 42.04 -1.10 13.11
CA PRO A 274 41.82 0.32 13.38
C PRO A 274 41.53 1.11 12.10
N SER A 275 40.68 2.14 12.22
CA SER A 275 40.18 2.92 11.07
C SER A 275 41.29 3.54 10.23
N PHE A 276 42.41 3.93 10.83
CA PHE A 276 43.53 4.53 10.12
C PHE A 276 44.22 3.57 9.14
N LEU A 277 44.13 2.23 9.32
CA LEU A 277 44.73 1.26 8.38
C LEU A 277 43.92 1.12 7.09
N VAL A 278 42.64 1.47 7.10
CA VAL A 278 41.72 1.24 5.98
C VAL A 278 42.18 1.97 4.72
N GLU A 279 42.66 3.21 4.86
CA GLU A 279 43.13 4.04 3.74
C GLU A 279 44.44 3.54 3.12
N HIS A 280 45.18 2.69 3.81
CA HIS A 280 46.41 2.06 3.33
C HIS A 280 46.17 0.69 2.68
N TRP A 281 45.08 0.00 3.00
CA TRP A 281 44.82 -1.38 2.55
C TRP A 281 43.70 -1.48 1.51
N SER A 282 42.86 -0.46 1.38
CA SER A 282 41.74 -0.45 0.43
C SER A 282 41.62 0.91 -0.27
N PRO A 283 41.27 0.92 -1.58
CA PRO A 283 40.87 2.13 -2.26
C PRO A 283 39.63 2.76 -1.63
N ASN A 284 39.58 4.10 -1.58
CA ASN A 284 38.37 4.85 -1.19
C ASN A 284 37.38 5.04 -2.36
N ASN A 285 37.61 4.36 -3.48
CA ASN A 285 36.70 4.42 -4.63
C ASN A 285 35.51 3.49 -4.39
N VAL A 286 34.33 4.09 -4.24
CA VAL A 286 33.05 3.41 -4.08
C VAL A 286 32.58 2.87 -5.44
N VAL A 287 32.51 1.55 -5.57
CA VAL A 287 32.03 0.84 -6.77
C VAL A 287 30.52 0.79 -6.80
N GLN A 288 29.92 0.59 -5.63
CA GLN A 288 28.48 0.58 -5.47
C GLN A 288 28.13 1.45 -4.26
N PRO A 289 27.51 2.62 -4.48
CA PRO A 289 27.10 3.49 -3.38
C PRO A 289 25.99 2.83 -2.56
N ALA A 290 25.98 3.16 -1.28
CA ALA A 290 24.91 2.80 -0.37
C ALA A 290 23.58 3.39 -0.87
N VAL A 291 22.53 2.56 -0.86
CA VAL A 291 21.16 3.02 -1.09
C VAL A 291 20.57 3.45 0.26
N THR A 292 20.95 4.63 0.71
CA THR A 292 20.63 5.15 2.05
C THR A 292 19.14 5.48 2.23
N ASN A 293 18.43 5.75 1.14
CA ASN A 293 16.99 5.98 1.08
C ASN A 293 16.18 4.68 0.90
N ASN A 294 16.81 3.49 0.97
CA ASN A 294 16.08 2.24 0.91
C ASN A 294 15.52 1.85 2.28
N ILE A 295 14.23 1.53 2.35
CA ILE A 295 13.52 1.13 3.58
C ILE A 295 13.36 -0.39 3.63
N GLY A 296 13.64 -0.99 4.79
CA GLY A 296 13.82 -2.43 4.95
C GLY A 296 12.54 -3.19 5.30
N GLY A 297 11.49 -2.49 5.74
CA GLY A 297 10.19 -3.08 6.07
C GLY A 297 9.26 -2.14 6.84
N LEU A 298 8.08 -2.65 7.22
CA LEU A 298 7.00 -1.88 7.85
C LEU A 298 7.44 -1.09 9.09
N GLY A 299 8.22 -1.71 9.99
CA GLY A 299 8.66 -1.03 11.21
C GLY A 299 9.52 0.20 10.95
N GLU A 300 10.39 0.15 9.94
CA GLU A 300 11.21 1.28 9.52
C GLU A 300 10.39 2.31 8.72
N ALA A 301 9.46 1.85 7.88
CA ALA A 301 8.53 2.72 7.16
C ALA A 301 7.68 3.56 8.12
N LEU A 302 7.11 2.94 9.17
CA LEU A 302 6.36 3.65 10.22
C LEU A 302 7.23 4.68 10.94
N ARG A 303 8.45 4.31 11.32
CA ARG A 303 9.39 5.23 11.99
C ARG A 303 9.74 6.42 11.08
N ILE A 304 10.01 6.19 9.80
CA ILE A 304 10.34 7.26 8.87
C ILE A 304 9.12 8.16 8.64
N ALA A 305 7.96 7.57 8.33
CA ALA A 305 6.74 8.32 8.07
C ALA A 305 6.33 9.19 9.27
N ARG A 306 6.53 8.69 10.50
CA ARG A 306 6.14 9.39 11.73
C ARG A 306 7.20 10.34 12.27
N ASP A 307 8.41 9.84 12.48
CA ASP A 307 9.45 10.53 13.25
C ASP A 307 10.42 11.34 12.38
N VAL A 308 10.54 11.01 11.09
CA VAL A 308 11.48 11.67 10.16
C VAL A 308 10.76 12.64 9.24
N GLU A 309 9.73 12.15 8.53
CA GLU A 309 8.99 12.93 7.54
C GLU A 309 7.75 13.63 8.13
N GLY A 310 7.24 13.16 9.27
CA GLY A 310 6.05 13.74 9.92
C GLY A 310 4.77 13.68 9.07
N ILE A 311 4.64 12.66 8.22
CA ILE A 311 3.50 12.46 7.31
C ILE A 311 2.30 11.87 8.04
N ILE A 312 2.56 11.05 9.07
CA ILE A 312 1.54 10.43 9.91
C ILE A 312 1.73 10.85 11.37
N ASP A 313 0.62 11.10 12.06
CA ASP A 313 0.61 11.44 13.49
C ASP A 313 -0.25 10.43 14.29
N PRO A 314 -0.33 10.55 15.63
CA PRO A 314 -1.14 9.64 16.43
C PRO A 314 -2.66 9.72 16.19
N VAL A 315 -3.15 10.75 15.51
CA VAL A 315 -4.57 10.89 15.13
C VAL A 315 -4.86 10.07 13.87
N ASP A 316 -3.91 10.05 12.94
CA ASP A 316 -3.98 9.24 11.72
C ASP A 316 -3.85 7.74 12.02
N LEU A 317 -2.87 7.36 12.84
CA LEU A 317 -2.64 5.97 13.25
C LEU A 317 -2.12 5.94 14.69
N PRO A 318 -2.88 5.41 15.66
CA PRO A 318 -2.49 5.36 17.07
C PRO A 318 -1.18 4.59 17.34
N LEU A 319 -0.45 4.97 18.39
CA LEU A 319 0.87 4.40 18.71
C LEU A 319 0.84 2.95 19.23
N ASP A 320 -0.30 2.53 19.77
CA ASP A 320 -0.57 1.15 20.18
C ASP A 320 -0.82 0.26 18.95
N VAL A 321 -1.48 0.78 17.92
CA VAL A 321 -1.61 0.11 16.62
C VAL A 321 -0.24 -0.11 15.96
N ASP A 322 0.69 0.86 16.02
CA ASP A 322 2.07 0.70 15.54
C ASP A 322 2.76 -0.53 16.16
N GLU A 323 2.57 -0.77 17.45
CA GLU A 323 3.18 -1.89 18.17
C GLU A 323 2.64 -3.23 17.67
N VAL A 324 1.32 -3.33 17.51
CA VAL A 324 0.65 -4.53 17.00
C VAL A 324 1.08 -4.81 15.55
N LEU A 325 1.10 -3.79 14.69
CA LEU A 325 1.52 -3.91 13.29
C LEU A 325 2.97 -4.39 13.16
N LYS A 326 3.89 -3.83 13.96
CA LYS A 326 5.29 -4.26 14.00
C LYS A 326 5.40 -5.71 14.48
N ALA A 327 4.67 -6.08 15.53
CA ALA A 327 4.65 -7.44 16.04
C ALA A 327 4.10 -8.44 15.01
N LEU A 328 2.99 -8.12 14.33
CA LEU A 328 2.43 -8.94 13.26
C LEU A 328 3.43 -9.14 12.12
N ARG A 329 4.08 -8.06 11.65
CA ARG A 329 4.97 -8.12 10.49
C ARG A 329 6.26 -8.88 10.74
N ASN A 330 6.83 -8.75 11.94
CA ASN A 330 8.01 -9.51 12.33
C ASN A 330 7.74 -11.02 12.45
N ASN A 331 6.47 -11.40 12.61
CA ASN A 331 6.03 -12.78 12.88
C ASN A 331 5.26 -13.43 11.72
N LEU A 332 5.00 -12.68 10.65
CA LEU A 332 4.10 -13.00 9.54
C LEU A 332 4.56 -14.19 8.68
N ILE A 333 5.85 -14.54 8.71
CA ILE A 333 6.41 -15.66 7.92
C ILE A 333 6.18 -17.00 8.62
N HIS A 334 5.93 -17.01 9.94
CA HIS A 334 5.85 -18.26 10.68
C HIS A 334 4.67 -18.42 11.63
N PHE A 335 3.95 -17.35 12.04
CA PHE A 335 2.88 -17.37 13.06
C PHE A 335 3.01 -18.53 14.05
N SER A 336 4.25 -18.77 14.49
CA SER A 336 4.60 -19.95 15.24
C SER A 336 4.13 -19.72 16.66
N SER A 337 3.96 -20.79 17.44
CA SER A 337 3.60 -20.63 18.86
C SER A 337 4.53 -19.63 19.57
N ASN A 338 5.83 -19.62 19.25
CA ASN A 338 6.79 -18.68 19.82
C ASN A 338 6.63 -17.24 19.31
N SER A 339 6.24 -17.07 18.04
CA SER A 339 6.02 -15.76 17.42
C SER A 339 4.81 -15.03 18.02
N MET A 340 3.80 -15.77 18.47
CA MET A 340 2.60 -15.21 19.11
C MET A 340 2.84 -14.75 20.56
N GLU A 341 3.94 -15.16 21.18
CA GLU A 341 4.32 -14.75 22.55
C GLU A 341 5.03 -13.39 22.60
N ALA A 342 5.14 -12.70 21.46
CA ALA A 342 5.67 -11.34 21.38
C ALA A 342 4.84 -10.40 22.27
N GLU A 343 5.51 -9.72 23.20
CA GLU A 343 4.86 -8.83 24.16
C GLU A 343 4.46 -7.50 23.53
N LEU A 344 3.26 -7.05 23.86
CA LEU A 344 2.69 -5.76 23.47
C LEU A 344 2.61 -4.87 24.70
N LYS A 345 3.65 -4.07 24.93
CA LYS A 345 3.85 -3.30 26.17
C LYS A 345 2.75 -2.27 26.39
N ARG A 346 2.22 -1.65 25.32
CA ARG A 346 1.13 -0.67 25.42
C ARG A 346 -0.19 -1.28 25.85
N TYR A 347 -0.32 -2.61 25.80
CA TYR A 347 -1.51 -3.35 26.22
C TYR A 347 -1.32 -4.06 27.57
N SER A 348 -0.20 -3.84 28.27
CA SER A 348 0.09 -4.46 29.58
C SER A 348 -1.02 -4.27 30.62
N ALA A 349 -1.75 -3.15 30.57
CA ALA A 349 -2.88 -2.87 31.46
C ALA A 349 -4.08 -3.83 31.29
N TYR A 350 -4.16 -4.55 30.15
CA TYR A 350 -5.20 -5.54 29.88
C TYR A 350 -4.84 -6.95 30.39
N SER A 351 -3.64 -7.15 30.96
CA SER A 351 -3.25 -8.40 31.61
C SER A 351 -3.09 -8.22 33.12
N SER A 352 -3.49 -9.23 33.89
CA SER A 352 -3.36 -9.25 35.35
C SER A 352 -1.93 -9.47 35.82
N ASP A 353 -1.08 -10.09 35.01
CA ASP A 353 0.34 -10.33 35.28
C ASP A 353 1.28 -9.27 34.63
N GLY A 354 0.69 -8.27 33.97
CA GLY A 354 1.40 -7.23 33.22
C GLY A 354 1.98 -7.69 31.87
N ARG A 355 1.87 -8.99 31.53
CA ARG A 355 2.33 -9.56 30.27
C ARG A 355 1.16 -9.76 29.33
N PHE A 356 1.02 -8.86 28.36
CA PHE A 356 0.03 -8.98 27.30
C PHE A 356 0.74 -9.32 25.98
N THR A 357 0.34 -10.40 25.32
CA THR A 357 1.00 -10.92 24.12
C THR A 357 0.20 -10.67 22.85
N LEU A 358 0.84 -10.86 21.69
CA LEU A 358 0.16 -10.86 20.40
C LEU A 358 -0.95 -11.92 20.34
N LYS A 359 -0.76 -13.08 21.00
CA LYS A 359 -1.78 -14.12 21.12
C LYS A 359 -3.03 -13.61 21.84
N ASP A 360 -2.86 -12.88 22.93
CA ASP A 360 -3.96 -12.31 23.71
C ASP A 360 -4.73 -11.28 22.90
N PHE A 361 -4.01 -10.45 22.13
CA PHE A 361 -4.60 -9.50 21.20
C PHE A 361 -5.46 -10.21 20.14
N VAL A 362 -4.90 -11.22 19.46
CA VAL A 362 -5.58 -11.97 18.39
C VAL A 362 -6.82 -12.70 18.91
N ASN A 363 -6.81 -13.15 20.16
CA ASN A 363 -7.96 -13.81 20.79
C ASN A 363 -9.02 -12.81 21.27
N ASN A 364 -8.67 -11.54 21.44
CA ASN A 364 -9.62 -10.49 21.82
C ASN A 364 -10.34 -9.95 20.57
N THR A 365 -11.57 -10.44 20.34
CA THR A 365 -12.34 -10.09 19.14
C THR A 365 -12.64 -8.58 19.04
N GLN A 366 -12.80 -7.88 20.17
CA GLN A 366 -13.02 -6.42 20.17
C GLN A 366 -11.77 -5.71 19.63
N MET A 367 -10.59 -6.02 20.18
CA MET A 367 -9.33 -5.40 19.74
C MET A 367 -9.03 -5.69 18.27
N VAL A 368 -9.31 -6.90 17.80
CA VAL A 368 -9.19 -7.26 16.39
C VAL A 368 -10.16 -6.44 15.54
N PHE A 369 -11.42 -6.30 15.97
CA PHE A 369 -12.43 -5.52 15.25
C PHE A 369 -12.08 -4.04 15.15
N ASP A 370 -11.60 -3.44 16.25
CA ASP A 370 -11.12 -2.06 16.28
C ASP A 370 -9.98 -1.87 15.26
N LEU A 371 -9.02 -2.79 15.22
CA LEU A 371 -7.90 -2.71 14.28
C LEU A 371 -8.33 -2.91 12.82
N VAL A 372 -9.23 -3.86 12.56
CA VAL A 372 -9.79 -4.15 11.22
C VAL A 372 -10.64 -3.01 10.68
N THR A 373 -11.26 -2.21 11.55
CA THR A 373 -12.05 -1.04 11.15
C THR A 373 -11.21 0.23 11.01
N GLU A 374 -10.17 0.38 11.82
CA GLU A 374 -9.29 1.55 11.84
C GLU A 374 -8.29 1.57 10.66
N ILE A 375 -7.69 0.44 10.30
CA ILE A 375 -6.71 0.37 9.21
C ILE A 375 -7.27 0.86 7.86
N PRO A 376 -8.46 0.43 7.42
CA PRO A 376 -9.07 0.94 6.19
C PRO A 376 -9.31 2.46 6.22
N ARG A 377 -9.68 3.02 7.39
CA ARG A 377 -9.83 4.46 7.57
C ARG A 377 -8.51 5.17 7.33
N PHE A 378 -7.44 4.71 7.99
CA PHE A 378 -6.09 5.20 7.77
C PHE A 378 -5.69 5.12 6.29
N VAL A 379 -5.85 3.95 5.65
CA VAL A 379 -5.50 3.75 4.24
C VAL A 379 -6.23 4.76 3.36
N ASN A 380 -7.55 4.86 3.52
CA ASN A 380 -8.38 5.75 2.72
C ASN A 380 -8.00 7.22 2.89
N GLU A 381 -7.79 7.67 4.13
CA GLU A 381 -7.39 9.05 4.42
C GLU A 381 -6.03 9.39 3.80
N GLN A 382 -5.05 8.50 3.89
CA GLN A 382 -3.71 8.77 3.34
C GLN A 382 -3.70 8.87 1.81
N TYR A 383 -4.41 7.98 1.11
CA TYR A 383 -4.53 8.09 -0.35
C TYR A 383 -5.29 9.36 -0.76
N ILE A 384 -6.38 9.72 -0.07
CA ILE A 384 -7.09 10.99 -0.33
C ILE A 384 -6.16 12.19 -0.13
N LYS A 385 -5.36 12.23 0.96
CA LYS A 385 -4.38 13.30 1.22
C LYS A 385 -3.35 13.41 0.08
N LEU A 386 -2.84 12.28 -0.43
CA LEU A 386 -1.91 12.27 -1.56
C LEU A 386 -2.52 12.95 -2.80
N PHE A 387 -3.74 12.58 -3.18
CA PHE A 387 -4.41 13.19 -4.34
C PHE A 387 -4.73 14.68 -4.12
N GLN A 388 -5.15 15.06 -2.92
CA GLN A 388 -5.39 16.47 -2.58
C GLN A 388 -4.11 17.32 -2.63
N SER A 389 -2.95 16.71 -2.36
CA SER A 389 -1.64 17.37 -2.50
C SER A 389 -1.13 17.45 -3.95
N GLY A 390 -1.90 16.95 -4.92
CA GLY A 390 -1.56 16.95 -6.34
C GLY A 390 -0.58 15.85 -6.76
N ILE A 391 -0.25 14.93 -5.85
CA ILE A 391 0.64 13.80 -6.12
C ILE A 391 -0.18 12.64 -6.69
N ARG A 392 0.29 12.06 -7.80
CA ARG A 392 -0.28 10.84 -8.38
C ARG A 392 0.67 9.68 -8.12
N ILE A 393 0.12 8.57 -7.67
CA ILE A 393 0.86 7.31 -7.56
C ILE A 393 1.04 6.75 -8.99
N PRO A 394 2.25 6.28 -9.35
CA PRO A 394 2.56 5.80 -10.69
C PRO A 394 1.71 4.65 -11.19
#